data_AF-A0A8H6JN09-F1
#
_entry.id   AF-A0A8H6JN09-F1
#
_cell.length_a   1.000
_cell.length_b   1.000
_cell.length_c   1.000
_cell.angle_alpha   90.00
_cell.angle_beta   90.00
_cell.angle_gamma   90.00
#
_symmetry.space_group_name_H-M   'P 1'
#
loop_
_entity.id
_entity.type
_entity.pdbx_description
1 polymer ?
#
loop_
_entity_poly.entity_id
_entity_poly.type
_entity_poly.pdbx_seq_one_letter_code
_entity_poly.pdbx_strand_id
1 'polypeptide(L)'
;MATTQVTGTMTKPNDETSTATTASASESPLLGLPYEIREQIYGWVHAMHPIQHAQLAPWYPTPSYSSYFLKLVRPGVDAEAPAVGEGRTKSVERGNDARNGKERQAAADDDAQLLLSPHRPLCGLPSALLRANSQVYDECRIMPFHTNEFVFVNWFSSGLWAARAFTRGLKPWQQDQMRYTRLEMLGRDFTGPALKEWIELCACWSRGLRGLRLKILIGGGIFEPTATFASLNNNAEAQAMDISRFPEPRPEWIEQGLRKMESLRQLEVELSVLDWDDAQKIEWCESLAEILNDGREGRSKVIVRCVERLMEDRGPRRQVVGEEGKAEPEPYGY
;
A
#
# COMPACT_ATOMS: atom_id res chain seq x y z
N MET A 1 72.29 -18.98 45.05
CA MET A 1 72.64 -18.73 46.47
C MET A 1 71.54 -17.87 47.04
N ALA A 2 70.55 -18.48 47.68
CA ALA A 2 70.53 -18.84 49.10
C ALA A 2 69.77 -17.77 49.91
N THR A 3 68.47 -18.02 50.04
CA THR A 3 67.67 -18.01 51.27
C THR A 3 68.01 -16.99 52.35
N THR A 4 67.02 -16.19 52.76
CA THR A 4 66.71 -16.01 54.19
C THR A 4 65.22 -15.70 54.35
N GLN A 5 64.51 -16.64 54.98
CA GLN A 5 63.20 -16.43 55.58
C GLN A 5 63.38 -15.74 56.94
N VAL A 6 62.47 -14.83 57.30
CA VAL A 6 62.22 -14.43 58.68
C VAL A 6 60.76 -14.71 58.99
N THR A 7 60.58 -15.50 60.04
CA THR A 7 59.33 -15.94 60.67
C THR A 7 58.81 -14.88 61.65
N GLY A 8 57.49 -14.79 61.81
CA GLY A 8 56.88 -13.86 62.79
C GLY A 8 55.36 -13.92 62.91
N THR A 9 54.86 -15.01 63.48
CA THR A 9 53.66 -15.18 64.34
C THR A 9 52.41 -14.30 64.22
N MET A 10 51.30 -14.99 63.86
CA MET A 10 49.94 -14.99 64.43
C MET A 10 49.23 -13.69 64.85
N THR A 11 48.09 -13.43 64.20
CA THR A 11 46.81 -13.05 64.84
C THR A 11 45.65 -13.21 63.82
N LYS A 12 44.69 -14.11 64.09
CA LYS A 12 43.28 -13.97 63.65
C LYS A 12 42.60 -13.07 64.71
N PRO A 13 41.57 -12.24 64.43
CA PRO A 13 40.40 -12.59 63.62
C PRO A 13 39.76 -11.43 62.82
N ASN A 14 38.92 -11.74 61.83
CA ASN A 14 37.50 -11.39 61.85
C ASN A 14 36.86 -11.62 60.48
N ASP A 15 35.72 -12.30 60.54
CA ASP A 15 34.67 -12.29 59.53
C ASP A 15 34.37 -10.85 59.12
N GLU A 16 34.89 -10.43 57.96
CA GLU A 16 34.14 -9.52 57.12
C GLU A 16 33.36 -10.38 56.15
N THR A 17 32.17 -10.75 56.61
CA THR A 17 31.05 -11.16 55.76
C THR A 17 30.82 -10.02 54.78
N SER A 18 31.53 -10.08 53.65
CA SER A 18 31.27 -9.27 52.48
C SER A 18 29.88 -9.69 52.02
N THR A 19 28.89 -8.99 52.57
CA THR A 19 27.54 -8.91 52.03
C THR A 19 27.70 -8.22 50.69
N ALA A 20 28.14 -9.01 49.71
CA ALA A 20 27.78 -8.82 48.33
C ALA A 20 26.26 -8.78 48.33
N THR A 21 25.76 -7.57 48.51
CA THR A 21 24.40 -7.20 48.22
C THR A 21 24.30 -7.54 46.76
N THR A 22 23.75 -8.72 46.49
CA THR A 22 23.25 -9.14 45.20
C THR A 22 22.27 -8.06 44.83
N ALA A 23 22.76 -7.03 44.14
CA ALA A 23 21.93 -6.15 43.37
C ALA A 23 21.14 -7.10 42.50
N SER A 24 19.88 -7.33 42.88
CA SER A 24 18.93 -8.06 42.08
C SER A 24 19.05 -7.44 40.71
N ALA A 25 19.49 -8.23 39.73
CA ALA A 25 19.45 -7.83 38.35
C ALA A 25 18.00 -7.45 38.10
N SER A 26 17.72 -6.15 38.10
CA SER A 26 16.36 -5.65 38.04
C SER A 26 15.82 -6.14 36.72
N GLU A 27 14.94 -7.13 36.77
CA GLU A 27 14.23 -7.60 35.59
C GLU A 27 13.63 -6.37 34.92
N SER A 28 13.90 -6.21 33.62
CA SER A 28 13.42 -5.06 32.87
C SER A 28 11.91 -4.91 33.13
N PRO A 29 11.44 -3.76 33.64
CA PRO A 29 10.02 -3.58 33.98
C PRO A 29 9.10 -3.88 32.79
N LEU A 30 9.59 -3.63 31.56
CA LEU A 30 8.91 -3.98 30.32
C LEU A 30 8.79 -5.49 30.13
N LEU A 31 9.87 -6.26 30.37
CA LEU A 31 9.89 -7.72 30.17
C LEU A 31 9.10 -8.46 31.25
N GLY A 32 8.88 -7.85 32.41
CA GLY A 32 8.00 -8.38 33.46
C GLY A 32 6.50 -8.28 33.15
N LEU A 33 6.10 -7.49 32.14
CA LEU A 33 4.70 -7.40 31.71
C LEU A 33 4.26 -8.66 30.94
N PRO A 34 2.96 -9.00 30.84
CA PRO A 34 2.47 -10.02 29.91
C PRO A 34 2.81 -9.66 28.45
N TYR A 35 2.97 -10.68 27.59
CA TYR A 35 3.32 -10.49 26.18
C TYR A 35 2.33 -9.59 25.45
N GLU A 36 1.03 -9.75 25.71
CA GLU A 36 -0.05 -9.00 25.08
C GLU A 36 0.06 -7.49 25.40
N ILE A 37 0.48 -7.16 26.62
CA ILE A 37 0.71 -5.76 27.01
C ILE A 37 1.96 -5.21 26.32
N ARG A 38 3.02 -6.01 26.22
CA ARG A 38 4.22 -5.61 25.46
C ARG A 38 3.89 -5.40 23.98
N GLU A 39 3.11 -6.28 23.38
CA GLU A 39 2.66 -6.15 21.98
C GLU A 39 1.87 -4.86 21.77
N GLN A 40 0.95 -4.51 22.69
CA GLN A 40 0.24 -3.23 22.64
C GLN A 40 1.20 -2.04 22.73
N ILE A 41 2.18 -2.09 23.64
CA ILE A 41 3.21 -1.04 23.76
C ILE A 41 3.98 -0.90 22.45
N TYR A 42 4.42 -2.00 21.84
CA TYR A 42 5.10 -1.97 20.55
C TYR A 42 4.21 -1.39 19.45
N GLY A 43 2.91 -1.72 19.47
CA GLY A 43 1.91 -1.16 18.56
C GLY A 43 1.79 0.36 18.68
N TRP A 44 1.73 0.87 19.91
CA TRP A 44 1.74 2.31 20.16
C TRP A 44 3.04 2.96 19.72
N VAL A 45 4.19 2.35 20.03
CA VAL A 45 5.48 2.86 19.57
C VAL A 45 5.52 2.90 18.06
N HIS A 46 5.11 1.84 17.36
CA HIS A 46 5.01 1.82 15.91
C HIS A 46 4.13 2.97 15.40
N ALA A 47 2.90 3.10 15.90
CA ALA A 47 1.98 4.16 15.48
C ALA A 47 2.53 5.59 15.69
N MET A 48 3.30 5.82 16.76
CA MET A 48 3.91 7.12 17.07
C MET A 48 5.15 7.46 16.24
N HIS A 49 5.64 6.55 15.40
CA HIS A 49 6.84 6.76 14.58
C HIS A 49 6.49 6.68 13.08
N PRO A 50 5.74 7.67 12.55
CA PRO A 50 5.48 7.74 11.12
C PRO A 50 6.80 7.86 10.35
N ILE A 51 6.89 7.13 9.24
CA ILE A 51 8.01 7.23 8.32
C ILE A 51 7.95 8.62 7.73
N GLN A 52 8.94 9.44 8.05
CA GLN A 52 9.13 10.70 7.39
C GLN A 52 9.64 10.40 5.98
N HIS A 53 8.83 10.73 4.97
CA HIS A 53 9.32 10.71 3.60
C HIS A 53 10.46 11.72 3.50
N ALA A 54 11.68 11.21 3.30
CA ALA A 54 12.80 12.06 2.97
C ALA A 54 12.45 12.76 1.64
N GLN A 55 12.16 14.06 1.70
CA GLN A 55 11.92 14.85 0.51
C GLN A 55 13.23 14.90 -0.28
N LEU A 56 13.35 14.01 -1.27
CA LEU A 56 14.58 13.87 -2.07
C LEU A 56 14.89 15.15 -2.83
N ALA A 57 13.85 15.88 -3.26
CA ALA A 57 13.93 17.23 -3.80
C ALA A 57 12.60 17.97 -3.63
N PRO A 58 12.59 19.32 -3.62
CA PRO A 58 11.38 20.13 -3.52
C PRO A 58 10.31 19.84 -4.59
N TRP A 59 10.74 19.49 -5.80
CA TRP A 59 9.87 19.10 -6.92
C TRP A 59 9.52 17.61 -6.94
N TYR A 60 10.07 16.82 -6.02
CA TYR A 60 9.73 15.41 -5.92
C TYR A 60 8.37 15.29 -5.23
N PRO A 61 7.39 14.64 -5.87
CA PRO A 61 6.05 14.50 -5.32
C PRO A 61 6.09 13.63 -4.07
N THR A 62 5.27 13.98 -3.09
CA THR A 62 4.90 13.08 -2.01
C THR A 62 3.57 12.42 -2.40
N PRO A 63 3.49 11.08 -2.45
CA PRO A 63 2.22 10.39 -2.68
C PRO A 63 1.17 10.93 -1.71
N SER A 64 0.04 11.37 -2.23
CA SER A 64 -1.03 11.92 -1.38
C SER A 64 -1.76 10.77 -0.71
N TYR A 65 -1.74 10.70 0.62
CA TYR A 65 -2.44 9.65 1.35
C TYR A 65 -3.94 9.56 0.98
N SER A 66 -4.58 10.68 0.66
CA SER A 66 -5.99 10.73 0.27
C SER A 66 -6.26 10.29 -1.17
N SER A 67 -5.23 10.17 -2.04
CA SER A 67 -5.45 9.70 -3.42
C SER A 67 -5.84 8.24 -3.55
N TYR A 68 -6.03 7.58 -2.41
CA TYR A 68 -5.92 6.15 -2.25
C TYR A 68 -7.04 5.56 -1.40
N PHE A 69 -8.04 6.39 -1.07
CA PHE A 69 -9.35 5.96 -0.65
C PHE A 69 -10.09 5.44 -1.88
N LEU A 70 -10.64 4.24 -1.74
CA LEU A 70 -11.24 3.50 -2.83
C LEU A 70 -12.70 3.21 -2.48
N LYS A 71 -13.55 3.13 -3.50
CA LYS A 71 -14.92 2.62 -3.41
C LYS A 71 -15.11 1.52 -4.45
N LEU A 72 -16.12 0.68 -4.26
CA LEU A 72 -16.46 -0.33 -5.25
C LEU A 72 -17.01 0.35 -6.50
N VAL A 73 -16.59 -0.14 -7.67
CA VAL A 73 -17.24 0.24 -8.94
C VAL A 73 -18.64 -0.38 -8.94
N ARG A 74 -19.66 0.42 -9.22
CA ARG A 74 -21.06 -0.03 -9.23
C ARG A 74 -21.60 0.01 -10.66
N PRO A 75 -22.32 -1.03 -11.12
CA PRO A 75 -22.97 -0.98 -12.42
C PRO A 75 -24.04 0.13 -12.42
N GLY A 76 -23.89 1.14 -13.27
CA GLY A 76 -25.00 2.02 -13.65
C GLY A 76 -25.49 3.03 -12.61
N VAL A 77 -24.59 3.79 -11.97
CA VAL A 77 -24.94 5.16 -11.54
C VAL A 77 -24.14 6.07 -12.45
N ASP A 78 -24.75 6.47 -13.56
CA ASP A 78 -24.14 7.33 -14.56
C ASP A 78 -23.31 8.44 -13.93
N ALA A 79 -22.07 8.58 -14.41
CA ALA A 79 -21.34 9.82 -14.31
C ALA A 79 -22.28 10.93 -14.81
N GLU A 80 -22.67 11.86 -13.94
CA GLU A 80 -23.36 13.08 -14.34
C GLU A 80 -22.51 13.75 -15.43
N ALA A 81 -22.94 13.59 -16.67
CA ALA A 81 -22.41 14.32 -17.80
C ALA A 81 -22.47 15.83 -17.47
N PRO A 82 -21.44 16.62 -17.78
CA PRO A 82 -21.49 18.05 -17.55
C PRO A 82 -22.58 18.65 -18.44
N ALA A 83 -23.69 19.03 -17.84
CA ALA A 83 -24.79 19.69 -18.52
C ALA A 83 -24.30 21.06 -19.05
N VAL A 84 -24.13 21.16 -20.36
CA VAL A 84 -23.96 22.42 -21.07
C VAL A 84 -25.35 22.92 -21.49
N GLY A 85 -25.84 23.98 -20.82
CA GLY A 85 -26.89 24.95 -21.25
C GLY A 85 -28.29 24.39 -21.59
N GLU A 86 -29.43 24.99 -21.28
CA GLU A 86 -29.82 26.35 -20.90
C GLU A 86 -31.20 26.30 -20.21
N GLY A 87 -31.45 27.22 -19.27
CA GLY A 87 -32.77 27.86 -19.13
C GLY A 87 -33.86 27.22 -18.25
N ARG A 88 -34.09 27.90 -17.11
CA ARG A 88 -35.42 28.26 -16.55
C ARG A 88 -35.95 27.45 -15.34
N THR A 89 -35.58 27.95 -14.15
CA THR A 89 -36.38 28.10 -12.91
C THR A 89 -37.61 27.20 -12.69
N LYS A 90 -37.59 26.39 -11.62
CA LYS A 90 -38.39 26.62 -10.40
C LYS A 90 -38.01 25.67 -9.26
N SER A 91 -37.81 26.29 -8.11
CA SER A 91 -37.79 25.76 -6.75
C SER A 91 -38.82 24.65 -6.49
N VAL A 92 -38.36 23.55 -5.88
CA VAL A 92 -38.87 22.86 -4.68
C VAL A 92 -38.19 21.48 -4.67
N GLU A 93 -37.22 21.26 -3.79
CA GLU A 93 -36.86 19.93 -3.24
C GLU A 93 -35.80 20.11 -2.14
N ARG A 94 -36.21 20.60 -0.97
CA ARG A 94 -35.32 20.73 0.22
C ARG A 94 -35.42 19.52 1.15
N GLY A 95 -35.79 18.35 0.61
CA GLY A 95 -36.09 17.12 1.36
C GLY A 95 -35.34 15.86 0.91
N ASN A 96 -34.68 15.87 -0.25
CA ASN A 96 -33.99 14.69 -0.80
C ASN A 96 -32.50 14.58 -0.41
N ASP A 97 -31.85 15.68 -0.03
CA ASP A 97 -30.41 15.68 0.31
C ASP A 97 -30.09 14.88 1.58
N ALA A 98 -30.94 14.95 2.60
CA ALA A 98 -30.70 14.26 3.87
C ALA A 98 -30.93 12.74 3.80
N ARG A 99 -31.81 12.29 2.90
CA ARG A 99 -32.10 10.87 2.66
C ARG A 99 -31.03 10.23 1.78
N ASN A 100 -30.62 10.93 0.72
CA ASN A 100 -29.46 10.56 -0.10
C ASN A 100 -28.16 10.54 0.72
N GLY A 101 -27.97 11.46 1.67
CA GLY A 101 -26.80 11.46 2.54
C GLY A 101 -26.69 10.22 3.43
N LYS A 102 -27.81 9.77 4.02
CA LYS A 102 -27.82 8.55 4.85
C LYS A 102 -27.66 7.26 4.03
N GLU A 103 -28.26 7.18 2.85
CA GLU A 103 -28.12 6.03 1.96
C GLU A 103 -26.71 5.96 1.35
N ARG A 104 -26.12 7.10 0.96
CA ARG A 104 -24.70 7.17 0.54
C ARG A 104 -23.75 6.80 1.66
N GLN A 105 -24.00 7.24 2.89
CA GLN A 105 -23.17 6.89 4.05
C GLN A 105 -23.28 5.39 4.38
N ALA A 106 -24.49 4.83 4.40
CA ALA A 106 -24.68 3.40 4.65
C ALA A 106 -24.02 2.53 3.57
N ALA A 107 -24.08 2.96 2.30
CA ALA A 107 -23.44 2.25 1.21
C ALA A 107 -21.91 2.42 1.20
N ALA A 108 -21.38 3.55 1.70
CA ALA A 108 -19.95 3.74 1.90
C ALA A 108 -19.43 2.91 3.08
N ASP A 109 -20.22 2.77 4.16
CA ASP A 109 -19.89 1.94 5.31
C ASP A 109 -19.89 0.44 4.95
N ASP A 110 -20.78 0.00 4.04
CA ASP A 110 -20.79 -1.37 3.50
C ASP A 110 -19.57 -1.65 2.61
N ASP A 111 -19.26 -0.74 1.68
CA ASP A 111 -18.03 -0.81 0.87
C ASP A 111 -16.77 -0.88 1.76
N ALA A 112 -16.71 -0.08 2.83
CA ALA A 112 -15.59 -0.04 3.76
C ALA A 112 -15.35 -1.37 4.51
N GLN A 113 -16.39 -2.18 4.71
CA GLN A 113 -16.25 -3.51 5.31
C GLN A 113 -15.74 -4.56 4.31
N LEU A 114 -15.95 -4.32 3.01
CA LEU A 114 -15.55 -5.23 1.93
C LEU A 114 -14.14 -4.95 1.40
N LEU A 115 -13.62 -3.74 1.63
CA LEU A 115 -12.32 -3.30 1.17
C LEU A 115 -11.25 -3.42 2.27
N LEU A 116 -9.99 -3.51 1.85
CA LEU A 116 -8.82 -3.35 2.69
C LEU A 116 -8.93 -1.99 3.39
N SER A 117 -8.47 -1.91 4.64
CA SER A 117 -8.48 -0.64 5.36
C SER A 117 -7.71 0.44 4.57
N PRO A 118 -8.30 1.62 4.32
CA PRO A 118 -7.57 2.74 3.75
C PRO A 118 -6.64 3.38 4.79
N HIS A 119 -6.87 3.11 6.07
CA HIS A 119 -6.19 3.74 7.20
C HIS A 119 -4.92 3.01 7.67
N ARG A 120 -4.28 2.23 6.79
CA ARG A 120 -3.07 1.50 7.18
C ARG A 120 -1.93 2.49 7.46
N PRO A 121 -1.15 2.27 8.54
CA PRO A 121 -0.05 3.14 8.90
C PRO A 121 1.09 3.04 7.88
N LEU A 122 1.90 4.10 7.83
CA LEU A 122 3.20 4.14 7.16
C LEU A 122 4.24 4.43 8.23
N CYS A 123 4.45 3.49 9.14
CA CYS A 123 5.26 3.73 10.34
C CYS A 123 6.45 2.79 10.46
N GLY A 124 7.51 3.26 11.11
CA GLY A 124 8.70 2.47 11.42
C GLY A 124 8.70 2.00 12.87
N LEU A 125 9.61 1.07 13.19
CA LEU A 125 10.01 0.84 14.57
C LEU A 125 11.38 1.49 14.80
N PRO A 126 11.58 2.21 15.93
CA PRO A 126 12.88 2.77 16.25
C PRO A 126 13.95 1.68 16.30
N SER A 127 15.05 1.85 15.56
CA SER A 127 16.15 0.88 15.60
C SER A 127 16.76 0.78 17.00
N ALA A 128 16.68 1.83 17.82
CA ALA A 128 17.07 1.79 19.23
C ALA A 128 16.26 0.77 20.04
N LEU A 129 14.94 0.67 19.80
CA LEU A 129 14.08 -0.33 20.44
C LEU A 129 14.48 -1.74 19.99
N LEU A 130 14.63 -1.93 18.68
CA LEU A 130 15.02 -3.22 18.09
C LEU A 130 16.40 -3.71 18.57
N ARG A 131 17.27 -2.79 18.99
CA ARG A 131 18.62 -3.09 19.49
C ARG A 131 18.69 -3.17 21.01
N ALA A 132 17.62 -2.81 21.73
CA ALA A 132 17.63 -2.75 23.18
C ALA A 132 17.76 -4.14 23.81
N ASN A 133 17.09 -5.14 23.23
CA ASN A 133 17.05 -6.51 23.76
C ASN A 133 16.62 -7.51 22.67
N SER A 134 17.16 -8.74 22.70
CA SER A 134 16.84 -9.79 21.72
C SER A 134 15.38 -10.27 21.79
N GLN A 135 14.81 -10.39 22.99
CA GLN A 135 13.40 -10.72 23.16
C GLN A 135 12.51 -9.62 22.57
N VAL A 136 12.81 -8.35 22.87
CA VAL A 136 12.08 -7.21 22.28
C VAL A 136 12.16 -7.26 20.75
N TYR A 137 13.34 -7.52 20.19
CA TYR A 137 13.52 -7.67 18.75
C TYR A 137 12.63 -8.77 18.17
N ASP A 138 12.65 -9.97 18.74
CA ASP A 138 11.87 -11.10 18.23
C ASP A 138 10.37 -10.86 18.35
N GLU A 139 9.92 -10.19 19.41
CA GLU A 139 8.50 -9.88 19.64
C GLU A 139 7.96 -8.82 18.66
N CYS A 140 8.72 -7.78 18.32
CA CYS A 140 8.18 -6.63 17.59
C CYS A 140 8.67 -6.48 16.14
N ARG A 141 9.77 -7.11 15.72
CA ARG A 141 10.38 -6.88 14.39
C ARG A 141 9.46 -7.10 13.20
N ILE A 142 8.43 -7.94 13.36
CA ILE A 142 7.49 -8.28 12.28
C ILE A 142 6.36 -7.26 12.14
N MET A 143 6.14 -6.44 13.17
CA MET A 143 4.99 -5.54 13.26
C MET A 143 4.89 -4.58 12.07
N PRO A 144 5.96 -3.86 11.64
CA PRO A 144 5.87 -3.00 10.46
C PRO A 144 5.48 -3.74 9.18
N PHE A 145 5.88 -5.01 9.03
CA PHE A 145 5.55 -5.80 7.86
C PHE A 145 4.09 -6.27 7.85
N HIS A 146 3.49 -6.41 9.03
CA HIS A 146 2.11 -6.86 9.20
C HIS A 146 1.09 -5.73 9.15
N THR A 147 1.43 -4.57 9.69
CA THR A 147 0.48 -3.47 9.86
C THR A 147 0.55 -2.45 8.73
N ASN A 148 1.75 -2.16 8.21
CA ASN A 148 1.90 -1.15 7.16
C ASN A 148 1.33 -1.59 5.82
N GLU A 149 0.98 -0.59 5.01
CA GLU A 149 0.83 -0.74 3.57
C GLU A 149 2.13 -0.30 2.87
N PHE A 150 2.71 -1.16 2.01
CA PHE A 150 3.86 -0.79 1.20
C PHE A 150 3.38 -0.21 -0.13
N VAL A 151 3.69 1.05 -0.43
CA VAL A 151 3.10 1.79 -1.55
C VAL A 151 4.15 2.07 -2.63
N PHE A 152 3.88 1.60 -3.85
CA PHE A 152 4.73 1.79 -5.03
C PHE A 152 3.91 2.41 -6.17
N VAL A 153 4.27 3.62 -6.58
CA VAL A 153 3.47 4.47 -7.48
C VAL A 153 4.17 4.71 -8.81
N ASN A 154 3.41 5.06 -9.84
CA ASN A 154 3.96 5.45 -11.13
C ASN A 154 4.51 6.88 -11.04
N TRP A 155 5.75 7.08 -11.49
CA TRP A 155 6.35 8.42 -11.55
C TRP A 155 7.32 8.61 -12.72
N PHE A 156 8.61 8.26 -12.60
CA PHE A 156 9.51 8.23 -13.77
C PHE A 156 9.41 6.89 -14.52
N SER A 157 8.87 5.89 -13.84
CA SER A 157 8.67 4.53 -14.30
C SER A 157 7.44 3.94 -13.62
N SER A 158 7.11 2.71 -13.99
CA SER A 158 6.14 1.89 -13.26
C SER A 158 6.56 1.68 -11.81
N GLY A 159 5.58 1.56 -10.91
CA GLY A 159 5.77 1.12 -9.52
C GLY A 159 6.41 -0.27 -9.41
N LEU A 160 6.29 -1.11 -10.45
CA LEU A 160 6.89 -2.45 -10.51
C LEU A 160 8.39 -2.44 -10.21
N TRP A 161 9.12 -1.50 -10.82
CA TRP A 161 10.57 -1.41 -10.65
C TRP A 161 10.95 -1.11 -9.21
N ALA A 162 10.26 -0.14 -8.59
CA ALA A 162 10.48 0.24 -7.20
C ALA A 162 10.12 -0.89 -6.24
N ALA A 163 9.00 -1.56 -6.46
CA ALA A 163 8.53 -2.69 -5.66
C ALA A 163 9.52 -3.87 -5.69
N ARG A 164 10.05 -4.17 -6.87
CA ARG A 164 11.07 -5.21 -7.05
C ARG A 164 12.40 -4.86 -6.39
N ALA A 165 12.90 -3.64 -6.60
CA ALA A 165 14.13 -3.18 -5.96
C ALA A 165 14.04 -3.25 -4.43
N PHE A 166 12.92 -2.77 -3.88
CA PHE A 166 12.65 -2.85 -2.44
C PHE A 166 12.60 -4.30 -1.95
N THR A 167 11.80 -5.15 -2.60
CA THR A 167 11.55 -6.52 -2.14
C THR A 167 12.79 -7.40 -2.24
N ARG A 168 13.62 -7.22 -3.29
CA ARG A 168 14.94 -7.89 -3.41
C ARG A 168 15.92 -7.51 -2.31
N GLY A 169 15.82 -6.29 -1.79
CA GLY A 169 16.65 -5.82 -0.69
C GLY A 169 16.31 -6.46 0.67
N LEU A 170 15.15 -7.11 0.78
CA LEU A 170 14.68 -7.72 2.00
C LEU A 170 15.30 -9.10 2.26
N LYS A 171 15.43 -9.46 3.53
CA LYS A 171 15.72 -10.83 3.95
C LYS A 171 14.52 -11.73 3.67
N PRO A 172 14.72 -13.04 3.45
CA PRO A 172 13.62 -13.97 3.17
C PRO A 172 12.49 -13.91 4.19
N TRP A 173 12.82 -13.87 5.49
CA TRP A 173 11.80 -13.76 6.53
C TRP A 173 10.98 -12.47 6.45
N GLN A 174 11.57 -11.36 6.00
CA GLN A 174 10.87 -10.07 5.85
C GLN A 174 9.88 -10.13 4.69
N GLN A 175 10.27 -10.75 3.57
CA GLN A 175 9.39 -11.01 2.43
C GLN A 175 8.18 -11.84 2.88
N ASP A 176 8.43 -12.91 3.65
CA ASP A 176 7.38 -13.77 4.22
C ASP A 176 6.47 -13.05 5.23
N GLN A 177 6.91 -11.91 5.80
CA GLN A 177 6.10 -11.13 6.74
C GLN A 177 5.31 -9.98 6.09
N MET A 178 5.64 -9.55 4.88
CA MET A 178 4.90 -8.46 4.20
C MET A 178 3.44 -8.86 3.96
N ARG A 179 2.47 -8.05 4.42
CA ARG A 179 1.04 -8.39 4.30
C ARG A 179 0.25 -7.59 3.28
N TYR A 180 0.57 -6.31 3.11
CA TYR A 180 -0.25 -5.39 2.32
C TYR A 180 0.62 -4.52 1.42
N THR A 181 0.30 -4.53 0.14
CA THR A 181 1.01 -3.73 -0.86
C THR A 181 0.02 -3.00 -1.74
N ARG A 182 0.38 -1.79 -2.14
CA ARG A 182 -0.22 -1.03 -3.22
C ARG A 182 0.80 -0.89 -4.34
N LEU A 183 0.38 -1.21 -5.55
CA LEU A 183 1.23 -1.21 -6.72
C LEU A 183 0.50 -0.54 -7.89
N GLU A 184 1.11 0.47 -8.46
CA GLU A 184 0.71 1.03 -9.74
C GLU A 184 1.56 0.39 -10.86
N MET A 185 0.88 -0.09 -11.90
CA MET A 185 1.47 -0.76 -13.06
C MET A 185 0.94 -0.14 -14.36
N LEU A 186 1.74 -0.24 -15.39
CA LEU A 186 1.39 0.11 -16.77
C LEU A 186 1.06 -1.18 -17.51
N GLY A 187 0.15 -1.15 -18.49
CA GLY A 187 -0.23 -2.35 -19.24
C GLY A 187 0.97 -3.05 -19.92
N ARG A 188 1.95 -2.27 -20.38
CA ARG A 188 3.22 -2.81 -20.92
C ARG A 188 4.04 -3.64 -19.93
N ASP A 189 3.85 -3.47 -18.62
CA ASP A 189 4.59 -4.21 -17.59
C ASP A 189 4.23 -5.70 -17.57
N PHE A 190 3.07 -6.06 -18.13
CA PHE A 190 2.63 -7.46 -18.27
C PHE A 190 3.21 -8.15 -19.51
N THR A 191 4.16 -7.51 -20.20
CA THR A 191 4.74 -8.01 -21.45
C THR A 191 6.26 -7.90 -21.46
N GLY A 192 6.91 -8.63 -22.38
CA GLY A 192 8.34 -8.46 -22.66
C GLY A 192 9.24 -8.69 -21.44
N PRO A 193 10.33 -7.91 -21.29
CA PRO A 193 11.25 -8.05 -20.14
C PRO A 193 10.61 -7.75 -18.78
N ALA A 194 9.67 -6.80 -18.73
CA ALA A 194 9.00 -6.38 -17.50
C ALA A 194 8.15 -7.50 -16.89
N LEU A 195 7.57 -8.35 -17.74
CA LEU A 195 6.83 -9.55 -17.31
C LEU A 195 7.67 -10.46 -16.41
N LYS A 196 8.96 -10.66 -16.72
CA LYS A 196 9.85 -11.47 -15.88
C LYS A 196 10.06 -10.83 -14.50
N GLU A 197 10.09 -9.51 -14.45
CA GLU A 197 10.23 -8.75 -13.20
C GLU A 197 8.98 -8.85 -12.34
N TRP A 198 7.80 -8.84 -12.97
CA TRP A 198 6.53 -9.10 -12.32
C TRP A 198 6.44 -10.51 -11.73
N ILE A 199 6.80 -11.54 -12.51
CA ILE A 199 6.80 -12.93 -12.06
C ILE A 199 7.75 -13.11 -10.86
N GLU A 200 8.94 -12.52 -10.93
CA GLU A 200 9.89 -12.55 -9.84
C GLU A 200 9.34 -11.86 -8.58
N LEU A 201 8.69 -10.70 -8.73
CA LEU A 201 8.08 -9.99 -7.62
C LEU A 201 6.97 -10.82 -6.95
N CYS A 202 6.08 -11.42 -7.74
CA CYS A 202 5.06 -12.33 -7.24
C CYS A 202 5.65 -13.53 -6.50
N ALA A 203 6.78 -14.08 -6.97
CA ALA A 203 7.47 -15.17 -6.30
C ALA A 203 7.98 -14.75 -4.91
N CYS A 204 8.57 -13.56 -4.78
CA CYS A 204 8.99 -13.02 -3.48
C CYS A 204 7.81 -12.77 -2.53
N TRP A 205 6.64 -12.39 -3.06
CA TRP A 205 5.44 -12.12 -2.27
C TRP A 205 4.61 -13.38 -1.95
N SER A 206 4.94 -14.51 -2.56
CA SER A 206 4.09 -15.71 -2.62
C SER A 206 3.56 -16.17 -1.26
N ARG A 207 4.42 -16.19 -0.25
CA ARG A 207 4.12 -16.67 1.10
C ARG A 207 3.61 -15.58 2.04
N GLY A 208 3.92 -14.32 1.74
CA GLY A 208 3.69 -13.22 2.66
C GLY A 208 2.39 -12.47 2.38
N LEU A 209 2.22 -12.04 1.13
CA LEU A 209 1.28 -11.00 0.77
C LEU A 209 -0.16 -11.51 0.86
N ARG A 210 -1.01 -10.80 1.61
CA ARG A 210 -2.41 -11.17 1.83
C ARG A 210 -3.38 -10.23 1.12
N GLY A 211 -3.05 -8.94 1.04
CA GLY A 211 -3.82 -7.93 0.33
C GLY A 211 -2.95 -7.20 -0.69
N LEU A 212 -3.44 -7.10 -1.92
CA LEU A 212 -2.83 -6.32 -2.98
C LEU A 212 -3.83 -5.32 -3.53
N ARG A 213 -3.45 -4.04 -3.56
CA ARG A 213 -4.13 -3.00 -4.34
C ARG A 213 -3.34 -2.77 -5.62
N LEU A 214 -3.93 -3.12 -6.75
CA LEU A 214 -3.29 -3.06 -8.05
C LEU A 214 -4.00 -2.02 -8.92
N LYS A 215 -3.32 -0.92 -9.20
CA LYS A 215 -3.79 0.05 -10.20
C LYS A 215 -3.12 -0.26 -11.53
N ILE A 216 -3.92 -0.42 -12.58
CA ILE A 216 -3.43 -0.74 -13.93
C ILE A 216 -3.83 0.39 -14.87
N LEU A 217 -2.84 1.03 -15.48
CA LEU A 217 -3.05 2.04 -16.53
C LEU A 217 -2.78 1.40 -17.88
N ILE A 218 -3.81 1.39 -18.74
CA ILE A 218 -3.74 0.81 -20.08
C ILE A 218 -3.84 1.95 -21.10
N GLY A 219 -3.02 1.94 -22.15
CA GLY A 219 -3.05 2.98 -23.18
C GLY A 219 -1.91 4.01 -23.12
N GLY A 220 -0.81 3.67 -22.45
CA GLY A 220 0.35 4.56 -22.33
C GLY A 220 0.13 5.76 -21.40
N GLY A 221 1.19 6.54 -21.17
CA GLY A 221 1.20 7.58 -20.13
C GLY A 221 1.61 7.04 -18.76
N ILE A 222 2.02 7.94 -17.86
CA ILE A 222 2.50 7.58 -16.51
C ILE A 222 1.41 7.80 -15.47
N PHE A 223 0.65 8.90 -15.61
CA PHE A 223 -0.39 9.31 -14.67
C PHE A 223 -1.78 8.94 -15.14
N GLU A 224 -2.01 9.05 -16.44
CA GLU A 224 -3.29 8.82 -17.09
C GLU A 224 -3.05 8.16 -18.46
N PRO A 225 -3.97 7.29 -18.91
CA PRO A 225 -4.00 6.75 -20.26
C PRO A 225 -3.91 7.83 -21.35
N THR A 226 -3.03 7.66 -22.32
CA THR A 226 -2.89 8.58 -23.47
C THR A 226 -3.55 8.07 -24.76
N ALA A 227 -3.94 6.80 -24.78
CA ALA A 227 -4.51 6.11 -25.92
C ALA A 227 -5.67 5.22 -25.46
N THR A 228 -6.68 5.07 -26.32
CA THR A 228 -7.81 4.16 -26.08
C THR A 228 -7.35 2.70 -26.18
N PHE A 229 -8.01 1.80 -25.47
CA PHE A 229 -7.77 0.36 -25.60
C PHE A 229 -7.97 -0.10 -27.04
N ALA A 230 -9.02 0.38 -27.72
CA ALA A 230 -9.27 0.09 -29.13
C ALA A 230 -8.10 0.50 -30.04
N SER A 231 -7.46 1.64 -29.78
CA SER A 231 -6.32 2.14 -30.56
C SER A 231 -5.02 1.35 -30.37
N LEU A 232 -4.96 0.46 -29.36
CA LEU A 232 -3.81 -0.43 -29.17
C LEU A 232 -3.72 -1.51 -30.25
N ASN A 233 -4.74 -1.66 -31.12
CA ASN A 233 -4.71 -2.51 -32.33
C ASN A 233 -4.22 -3.94 -32.06
N ASN A 234 -4.66 -4.56 -30.95
CA ASN A 234 -4.21 -5.88 -30.51
C ASN A 234 -2.68 -6.00 -30.36
N ASN A 235 -2.01 -4.93 -29.95
CA ASN A 235 -0.60 -5.01 -29.56
C ASN A 235 -0.42 -5.90 -28.31
N ALA A 236 0.83 -6.12 -27.90
CA ALA A 236 1.15 -6.99 -26.77
C ALA A 236 0.44 -6.58 -25.46
N GLU A 237 0.26 -5.27 -25.22
CA GLU A 237 -0.42 -4.75 -24.04
C GLU A 237 -1.92 -5.09 -24.06
N ALA A 238 -2.60 -4.85 -25.20
CA ALA A 238 -4.00 -5.21 -25.35
C ALA A 238 -4.20 -6.73 -25.22
N GLN A 239 -3.32 -7.54 -25.81
CA GLN A 239 -3.37 -9.01 -25.70
C GLN A 239 -3.16 -9.50 -24.26
N ALA A 240 -2.24 -8.90 -23.52
CA ALA A 240 -2.00 -9.27 -22.12
C ALA A 240 -3.20 -8.95 -21.21
N MET A 241 -3.99 -7.94 -21.58
CA MET A 241 -5.12 -7.45 -20.78
C MET A 241 -6.47 -8.02 -21.22
N ASP A 242 -6.57 -8.66 -22.39
CA ASP A 242 -7.79 -9.32 -22.85
C ASP A 242 -7.98 -10.69 -22.20
N ILE A 243 -8.52 -10.68 -20.98
CA ILE A 243 -8.76 -11.89 -20.17
C ILE A 243 -10.24 -12.31 -20.17
N SER A 244 -11.11 -11.45 -20.69
CA SER A 244 -12.58 -11.60 -20.64
C SER A 244 -13.10 -12.76 -21.49
N ARG A 245 -12.33 -13.17 -22.51
CA ARG A 245 -12.73 -14.19 -23.48
C ARG A 245 -11.82 -15.42 -23.42
N PHE A 246 -11.62 -15.98 -22.23
CA PHE A 246 -10.86 -17.23 -21.95
C PHE A 246 -10.02 -17.78 -23.13
N PRO A 247 -8.97 -17.07 -23.60
CA PRO A 247 -8.18 -17.59 -24.69
C PRO A 247 -7.12 -18.43 -24.01
N GLU A 248 -7.36 -19.72 -23.84
CA GLU A 248 -6.25 -20.62 -23.56
C GLU A 248 -5.20 -20.41 -24.69
N PRO A 249 -3.92 -20.17 -24.35
CA PRO A 249 -3.33 -20.18 -23.01
C PRO A 249 -3.56 -18.89 -22.22
N ARG A 250 -3.91 -19.05 -20.94
CA ARG A 250 -4.08 -17.93 -20.00
C ARG A 250 -2.82 -17.05 -19.93
N PRO A 251 -2.99 -15.73 -19.68
CA PRO A 251 -1.85 -14.82 -19.61
C PRO A 251 -0.81 -15.23 -18.57
N GLU A 252 0.47 -15.19 -18.97
CA GLU A 252 1.59 -15.62 -18.15
C GLU A 252 1.70 -14.81 -16.84
N TRP A 253 1.37 -13.53 -16.87
CA TRP A 253 1.40 -12.66 -15.69
C TRP A 253 0.37 -13.08 -14.62
N ILE A 254 -0.69 -13.79 -15.00
CA ILE A 254 -1.66 -14.37 -14.08
C ILE A 254 -1.16 -15.74 -13.61
N GLU A 255 -0.83 -16.64 -14.54
CA GLU A 255 -0.49 -18.03 -14.24
C GLU A 255 0.83 -18.20 -13.47
N GLN A 256 1.86 -17.47 -13.90
CA GLN A 256 3.18 -17.50 -13.25
C GLN A 256 3.35 -16.38 -12.22
N GLY A 257 2.50 -15.35 -12.26
CA GLY A 257 2.47 -14.28 -11.28
C GLY A 257 1.43 -14.49 -10.18
N LEU A 258 0.25 -13.89 -10.35
CA LEU A 258 -0.77 -13.81 -9.28
C LEU A 258 -1.19 -15.17 -8.72
N ARG A 259 -1.36 -16.20 -9.56
CA ARG A 259 -1.79 -17.53 -9.08
C ARG A 259 -0.76 -18.20 -8.18
N LYS A 260 0.53 -17.84 -8.31
CA LYS A 260 1.62 -18.33 -7.44
C LYS A 260 1.65 -17.64 -6.08
N MET A 261 0.80 -16.63 -5.84
CA MET A 261 0.67 -16.01 -4.53
C MET A 261 -0.27 -16.83 -3.64
N GLU A 262 0.32 -17.72 -2.85
CA GLU A 262 -0.36 -18.70 -2.00
C GLU A 262 -1.12 -18.03 -0.85
N SER A 263 -0.54 -16.97 -0.28
CA SER A 263 -1.12 -16.24 0.84
C SER A 263 -2.08 -15.14 0.44
N LEU A 264 -2.23 -14.84 -0.87
CA LEU A 264 -3.13 -13.78 -1.34
C LEU A 264 -4.58 -14.14 -1.00
N ARG A 265 -5.27 -13.21 -0.36
CA ARG A 265 -6.68 -13.33 0.05
C ARG A 265 -7.57 -12.29 -0.60
N GLN A 266 -7.02 -11.10 -0.84
CA GLN A 266 -7.78 -9.97 -1.36
C GLN A 266 -6.96 -9.22 -2.42
N LEU A 267 -7.60 -8.97 -3.56
CA LEU A 267 -7.05 -8.21 -4.67
C LEU A 267 -8.06 -7.10 -5.02
N GLU A 268 -7.64 -5.85 -4.85
CA GLU A 268 -8.41 -4.68 -5.29
C GLU A 268 -7.78 -4.17 -6.58
N VAL A 269 -8.58 -4.07 -7.64
CA VAL A 269 -8.11 -3.65 -8.96
C VAL A 269 -8.75 -2.33 -9.35
N GLU A 270 -7.90 -1.32 -9.56
CA GLU A 270 -8.28 -0.04 -10.17
C GLU A 270 -7.85 -0.05 -11.64
N LEU A 271 -8.82 -0.11 -12.56
CA LEU A 271 -8.58 -0.09 -14.00
C LEU A 271 -8.71 1.34 -14.54
N SER A 272 -7.62 1.89 -15.05
CA SER A 272 -7.60 3.17 -15.77
C SER A 272 -7.48 2.91 -17.28
N VAL A 273 -8.64 2.93 -17.96
CA VAL A 273 -8.79 2.68 -19.40
C VAL A 273 -9.78 3.71 -19.96
N LEU A 274 -9.45 4.38 -21.07
CA LEU A 274 -10.24 5.53 -21.56
C LEU A 274 -11.62 5.17 -22.08
N ASP A 275 -11.72 4.03 -22.76
CA ASP A 275 -12.88 3.60 -23.54
C ASP A 275 -13.60 2.40 -22.93
N TRP A 276 -13.35 2.10 -21.65
CA TRP A 276 -14.10 1.08 -20.90
C TRP A 276 -15.09 1.72 -19.95
N ASP A 277 -16.33 1.27 -20.03
CA ASP A 277 -17.34 1.57 -19.01
C ASP A 277 -17.13 0.74 -17.74
N ASP A 278 -17.94 1.03 -16.72
CA ASP A 278 -17.86 0.36 -15.44
C ASP A 278 -18.30 -1.11 -15.49
N ALA A 279 -19.21 -1.47 -16.40
CA ALA A 279 -19.62 -2.85 -16.59
C ALA A 279 -18.47 -3.70 -17.16
N GLN A 280 -17.74 -3.17 -18.13
CA GLN A 280 -16.56 -3.82 -18.70
C GLN A 280 -15.44 -4.01 -17.66
N LYS A 281 -15.20 -3.01 -16.81
CA LYS A 281 -14.21 -3.11 -15.72
C LYS A 281 -14.61 -4.17 -14.69
N ILE A 282 -15.90 -4.25 -14.36
CA ILE A 282 -16.44 -5.26 -13.43
C ILE A 282 -16.30 -6.66 -14.04
N GLU A 283 -16.76 -6.86 -15.28
CA GLU A 283 -16.66 -8.14 -16.01
C GLU A 283 -15.21 -8.63 -16.11
N TRP A 284 -14.27 -7.70 -16.36
CA TRP A 284 -12.84 -8.02 -16.36
C TRP A 284 -12.37 -8.52 -14.98
N CYS A 285 -12.79 -7.87 -13.90
CA CYS A 285 -12.42 -8.27 -12.54
C CYS A 285 -13.06 -9.61 -12.13
N GLU A 286 -14.28 -9.88 -12.57
CA GLU A 286 -14.95 -11.17 -12.37
C GLU A 286 -14.21 -12.29 -13.11
N SER A 287 -13.84 -12.05 -14.37
CA SER A 287 -13.02 -12.98 -15.16
C SER A 287 -11.67 -13.28 -14.47
N LEU A 288 -11.01 -12.25 -13.94
CA LEU A 288 -9.78 -12.44 -13.16
C LEU A 288 -10.04 -13.28 -11.90
N ALA A 289 -11.15 -13.04 -11.19
CA ALA A 289 -11.51 -13.80 -10.01
C ALA A 289 -11.71 -15.29 -10.32
N GLU A 290 -12.38 -15.60 -11.43
CA GLU A 290 -12.57 -16.97 -11.90
C GLU A 290 -11.23 -17.64 -12.20
N ILE A 291 -10.35 -16.98 -12.96
CA ILE A 291 -9.01 -17.52 -13.30
C ILE A 291 -8.17 -17.77 -12.04
N LEU A 292 -8.17 -16.83 -11.08
CA LEU A 292 -7.36 -16.95 -9.86
C LEU A 292 -7.85 -18.08 -8.93
N ASN A 293 -9.16 -18.33 -8.93
CA ASN A 293 -9.79 -19.31 -8.04
C ASN A 293 -10.02 -20.68 -8.69
N ASP A 294 -9.85 -20.79 -10.00
CA ASP A 294 -9.84 -22.06 -10.69
C ASP A 294 -8.83 -23.03 -10.04
N GLY A 295 -9.27 -24.25 -9.74
CA GLY A 295 -8.46 -25.27 -9.05
C GLY A 295 -8.06 -24.96 -7.60
N ARG A 296 -8.61 -23.93 -6.93
CA ARG A 296 -8.33 -23.62 -5.51
C ARG A 296 -9.24 -24.36 -4.50
N GLU A 297 -9.73 -25.54 -4.85
CA GLU A 297 -10.56 -26.35 -3.94
C GLU A 297 -9.82 -26.64 -2.62
N GLY A 298 -10.46 -26.35 -1.48
CA GLY A 298 -9.87 -26.52 -0.14
C GLY A 298 -8.85 -25.47 0.31
N ARG A 299 -8.56 -24.44 -0.52
CA ARG A 299 -7.71 -23.29 -0.15
C ARG A 299 -8.55 -22.05 0.12
N SER A 300 -7.96 -21.04 0.76
CA SER A 300 -8.58 -19.72 0.85
C SER A 300 -8.73 -19.12 -0.55
N LYS A 301 -9.97 -18.76 -0.90
CA LYS A 301 -10.28 -18.06 -2.15
C LYS A 301 -9.68 -16.66 -2.15
N VAL A 302 -9.28 -16.18 -3.33
CA VAL A 302 -8.92 -14.79 -3.55
C VAL A 302 -10.19 -14.02 -3.86
N ILE A 303 -10.49 -13.00 -3.06
CA ILE A 303 -11.57 -12.06 -3.32
C ILE A 303 -11.01 -10.96 -4.22
N VAL A 304 -11.52 -10.85 -5.45
CA VAL A 304 -11.19 -9.77 -6.37
C VAL A 304 -12.28 -8.71 -6.31
N ARG A 305 -11.91 -7.44 -6.19
CA ARG A 305 -12.82 -6.30 -6.14
C ARG A 305 -12.43 -5.28 -7.20
N CYS A 306 -13.38 -4.93 -8.06
CA CYS A 306 -13.26 -3.79 -8.96
C CYS A 306 -13.48 -2.50 -8.15
N VAL A 307 -12.50 -1.60 -8.18
CA VAL A 307 -12.50 -0.39 -7.36
C VAL A 307 -12.14 0.84 -8.18
N GLU A 308 -12.60 1.99 -7.71
CA GLU A 308 -12.22 3.30 -8.24
C GLU A 308 -11.87 4.24 -7.11
N ARG A 309 -11.13 5.31 -7.44
CA ARG A 309 -10.76 6.33 -6.47
C ARG A 309 -12.01 7.03 -5.95
N LEU A 310 -12.12 7.11 -4.62
CA LEU A 310 -13.08 7.99 -3.96
C LEU A 310 -12.64 9.44 -4.22
N MET A 311 -13.25 10.07 -5.21
CA MET A 311 -13.15 11.51 -5.41
C MET A 311 -13.93 12.17 -4.26
N GLU A 312 -13.22 12.64 -3.22
CA GLU A 312 -13.80 13.65 -2.36
C GLU A 312 -14.13 14.84 -3.26
N ASP A 313 -15.42 15.16 -3.32
CA ASP A 313 -15.96 16.28 -4.08
C ASP A 313 -15.15 17.52 -3.71
N ARG A 314 -14.21 17.90 -4.58
CA ARG A 314 -13.47 19.14 -4.42
C ARG A 314 -14.51 20.22 -4.68
N GLY A 315 -15.15 20.67 -3.60
CA GLY A 315 -16.12 21.77 -3.61
C GLY A 315 -15.63 22.92 -4.49
N PRO A 316 -16.56 23.72 -5.02
CA PRO A 316 -16.35 24.55 -6.21
C PRO A 316 -14.99 25.24 -6.16
N ARG A 317 -14.15 24.94 -7.17
CA ARG A 317 -12.87 25.61 -7.39
C ARG A 317 -13.13 27.10 -7.19
N ARG A 318 -12.53 27.69 -6.14
CA ARG A 318 -12.54 29.15 -5.96
C ARG A 318 -12.08 29.73 -7.29
N GLN A 319 -13.01 30.36 -8.01
CA GLN A 319 -12.65 31.27 -9.09
C GLN A 319 -11.70 32.27 -8.46
N VAL A 320 -10.47 32.31 -8.95
CA VAL A 320 -9.56 33.41 -8.65
C VAL A 320 -10.17 34.62 -9.35
N VAL A 321 -10.92 35.39 -8.57
CA VAL A 321 -11.40 36.72 -8.94
C VAL A 321 -10.16 37.63 -9.01
N GLY A 322 -9.86 38.08 -10.23
CA GLY A 322 -9.26 39.37 -10.57
C GLY A 322 -7.91 39.76 -9.96
N GLU A 323 -6.92 39.94 -10.82
CA GLU A 323 -6.15 41.20 -10.81
C GLU A 323 -6.12 41.75 -12.24
N GLU A 324 -7.02 42.70 -12.49
CA GLU A 324 -6.85 43.70 -13.54
C GLU A 324 -5.63 44.57 -13.19
N GLY A 325 -4.84 44.91 -14.21
CA GLY A 325 -3.97 46.08 -14.19
C GLY A 325 -2.49 45.79 -13.95
N LYS A 326 -1.77 45.42 -15.02
CA LYS A 326 -0.43 45.97 -15.23
C LYS A 326 -0.25 46.42 -16.68
N ALA A 327 0.13 47.68 -16.77
CA ALA A 327 0.24 48.52 -17.95
C ALA A 327 1.19 47.95 -19.02
N GLU A 328 0.86 48.26 -20.26
CA GLU A 328 1.72 48.16 -21.43
C GLU A 328 3.04 48.93 -21.20
N PRO A 329 4.18 48.39 -21.66
CA PRO A 329 5.35 49.22 -21.93
C PRO A 329 5.31 49.69 -23.39
N GLU A 330 5.27 51.01 -23.58
CA GLU A 330 5.49 51.66 -24.87
C GLU A 330 6.90 51.40 -25.44
N PRO A 331 7.09 51.57 -26.77
CA PRO A 331 8.27 51.14 -27.51
C PRO A 331 9.36 52.22 -27.66
N TYR A 332 10.51 51.78 -28.21
CA TYR A 332 11.74 52.52 -28.58
C TYR A 332 12.71 52.81 -27.42
N GLY A 333 14.02 52.64 -27.50
CA GLY A 333 14.93 52.39 -28.62
C GLY A 333 16.25 53.10 -28.31
N TYR A 334 17.39 52.41 -28.49
CA TYR A 334 18.69 52.93 -28.93
C TYR A 334 19.59 51.76 -29.33
#